data_AF-A0A3B9FQ93-F1
#
_entry.id   AF-A0A3B9FQ93-F1
#
_cell.length_a   1.000
_cell.length_b   1.000
_cell.length_c   1.000
_cell.angle_alpha   90.00
_cell.angle_beta   90.00
_cell.angle_gamma   90.00
#
_symmetry.space_group_name_H-M   'P 1'
#
loop_
_entity.id
_entity.type
_entity.pdbx_description
1 polymer ?
#
loop_
_entity_poly.entity_id
_entity_poly.type
_entity_poly.pdbx_seq_one_letter_code
_entity_poly.pdbx_strand_id
1 'polypeptide(L)' 'MKSGNVASHLKDAASRLPDQAAILSSNPQGFRERSFGELYEDVLRYSSLLRERGFKKGDKTLLLVKSGYELIVV' A
#
# COMPACT_ATOMS: atom_id res chain seq x y z
N MET A 1 -10.85 -21.42 7.66
CA MET A 1 -10.08 -20.44 6.87
C MET A 1 -10.07 -19.12 7.64
N LYS A 2 -8.90 -18.56 7.99
CA LYS A 2 -8.88 -17.22 8.62
C LYS A 2 -9.43 -16.22 7.58
N SER A 3 -10.53 -15.54 7.92
CA SER A 3 -11.16 -14.52 7.08
C SER A 3 -10.29 -13.26 7.09
N GLY A 4 -9.27 -13.22 6.23
CA GLY A 4 -8.44 -12.04 6.01
C GLY A 4 -9.10 -11.06 5.04
N ASN A 5 -8.94 -9.75 5.28
CA ASN A 5 -9.16 -8.73 4.27
C ASN A 5 -7.83 -8.42 3.54
N VAL A 6 -7.90 -7.62 2.47
CA VAL A 6 -6.72 -7.25 1.66
C VAL A 6 -5.58 -6.69 2.51
N ALA A 7 -5.87 -5.82 3.48
CA ALA A 7 -4.85 -5.24 4.36
C ALA A 7 -4.18 -6.30 5.26
N SER A 8 -4.94 -7.28 5.75
CA SER A 8 -4.35 -8.38 6.54
C SER A 8 -3.45 -9.30 5.70
N HIS A 9 -3.79 -9.53 4.43
CA HIS A 9 -2.93 -10.28 3.53
C HIS A 9 -1.62 -9.54 3.22
N LEU A 10 -1.67 -8.21 3.06
CA LEU A 10 -0.47 -7.39 2.89
C LEU A 10 0.41 -7.45 4.15
N LYS A 11 -0.16 -7.31 5.35
CA LYS A 11 0.58 -7.43 6.61
C LYS A 11 1.26 -8.80 6.74
N ASP A 12 0.55 -9.86 6.42
CA ASP A 12 1.08 -11.23 6.49
C ASP A 12 2.22 -11.43 5.46
N ALA A 13 2.07 -10.90 4.25
CA ALA A 13 3.11 -10.94 3.21
C ALA A 13 4.35 -10.16 3.62
N ALA A 14 4.19 -8.93 4.14
CA ALA A 14 5.31 -8.12 4.64
C ALA A 14 6.05 -8.79 5.80
N SER A 15 5.35 -9.56 6.64
CA SER A 15 5.98 -10.29 7.75
C SER A 15 6.74 -11.54 7.28
N ARG A 16 6.27 -12.22 6.24
CA ARG A 16 6.84 -13.49 5.75
C ARG A 16 7.91 -13.30 4.68
N LEU A 17 7.76 -12.28 3.84
CA LEU A 17 8.53 -12.04 2.62
C LEU A 17 8.90 -10.54 2.51
N PRO A 18 9.53 -9.95 3.54
CA PRO A 18 9.73 -8.50 3.64
C PRO A 18 10.51 -7.91 2.47
N ASP A 19 11.48 -8.64 1.93
CA ASP A 19 12.38 -8.17 0.88
C ASP A 19 11.93 -8.59 -0.54
N GLN A 20 10.87 -9.40 -0.65
CA GLN A 20 10.36 -9.83 -1.95
C GLN A 20 9.61 -8.69 -2.63
N ALA A 21 9.88 -8.50 -3.93
CA ALA A 21 9.22 -7.50 -4.74
C ALA A 21 7.70 -7.71 -4.75
N ALA A 22 6.97 -6.66 -4.38
CA ALA A 22 5.51 -6.60 -4.34
C ALA A 22 4.95 -5.78 -5.50
N ILE A 23 5.59 -4.64 -5.79
CA ILE A 23 5.20 -3.75 -6.88
C ILE A 23 6.36 -3.62 -7.85
N LEU A 24 6.07 -3.92 -9.11
CA LEU A 24 6.99 -3.82 -10.24
C LEU A 24 6.53 -2.69 -11.17
N SER A 25 7.48 -2.00 -11.78
CA SER A 25 7.17 -1.12 -12.90
C SER A 25 7.29 -1.87 -14.21
N SER A 26 6.29 -1.74 -15.08
CA SER A 26 6.37 -2.28 -16.45
C SER A 26 7.25 -1.43 -17.36
N ASN A 27 7.59 -0.20 -16.96
CA ASN A 27 8.51 0.69 -17.66
C ASN A 27 9.87 0.69 -16.93
N PRO A 28 10.98 0.36 -17.61
CA PRO A 28 12.33 0.43 -17.03
C PRO A 28 12.74 1.81 -16.51
N GLN A 29 12.11 2.87 -17.01
CA GLN A 29 12.28 4.27 -16.57
C GLN A 29 11.16 4.72 -15.64
N GLY A 30 10.29 3.80 -15.20
CA GLY A 30 9.17 4.06 -14.31
C GLY A 30 9.59 4.22 -12.85
N PHE A 31 8.63 4.01 -11.94
CA PHE A 31 8.91 4.09 -10.51
C PHE A 31 9.81 2.92 -10.06
N ARG A 32 10.63 3.15 -9.02
CA ARG A 32 11.45 2.11 -8.40
C ARG A 32 10.55 1.03 -7.79
N GLU A 33 10.90 -0.24 -7.99
CA GLU A 33 10.25 -1.39 -7.36
C GLU A 33 10.14 -1.26 -5.83
N ARG A 34 9.12 -1.88 -5.25
CA ARG A 34 8.92 -1.91 -3.79
C ARG A 34 8.75 -3.33 -3.30
N SER A 35 9.40 -3.64 -2.20
CA SER A 35 9.19 -4.91 -1.52
C SER A 35 7.86 -4.92 -0.74
N PHE A 36 7.41 -6.09 -0.29
CA PHE A 36 6.24 -6.16 0.60
C PHE A 36 6.43 -5.38 1.90
N GLY A 37 7.66 -5.37 2.44
CA GLY A 37 8.01 -4.58 3.62
C GLY A 37 7.84 -3.08 3.36
N GLU A 38 8.45 -2.57 2.29
CA GLU A 38 8.36 -1.15 1.93
C GLU A 38 6.91 -0.72 1.62
N LEU A 39 6.16 -1.55 0.88
CA LEU A 39 4.75 -1.28 0.58
C LEU A 39 3.90 -1.21 1.85
N TYR A 40 4.09 -2.15 2.78
CA TYR A 40 3.31 -2.17 4.01
C TYR A 40 3.64 -0.98 4.91
N GLU A 41 4.91 -0.59 5.00
CA GLU A 41 5.30 0.63 5.71
C GLU A 41 4.65 1.89 5.12
N ASP A 42 4.67 2.03 3.79
CA ASP A 42 4.06 3.19 3.15
C ASP A 42 2.53 3.22 3.38
N VAL A 43 1.85 2.08 3.27
CA VAL A 43 0.41 1.96 3.59
C VAL A 43 0.12 2.35 5.04
N LEU A 44 0.96 1.95 5.99
CA LEU A 44 0.81 2.37 7.39
C LEU A 44 0.94 3.88 7.54
N ARG A 45 1.94 4.50 6.91
CA ARG A 45 2.15 5.96 6.94
C ARG A 45 0.95 6.71 6.37
N TYR A 46 0.45 6.32 5.19
CA TYR A 46 -0.73 6.96 4.59
C TYR A 46 -1.99 6.73 5.44
N SER A 47 -2.18 5.53 5.99
CA SER A 47 -3.33 5.26 6.87
C SER A 47 -3.32 6.11 8.14
N SER A 48 -2.15 6.37 8.73
CA SER A 48 -2.00 7.27 9.87
C SER A 48 -2.37 8.70 9.48
N LEU A 49 -1.81 9.17 8.36
CA LEU A 49 -2.07 10.51 7.85
C LEU A 49 -3.56 10.77 7.56
N LEU A 50 -4.26 9.78 6.99
CA LEU A 50 -5.70 9.88 6.74
C LEU A 50 -6.49 9.95 8.07
N ARG A 51 -6.12 9.13 9.06
CA ARG A 51 -6.75 9.18 10.40
C ARG A 51 -6.51 10.52 11.09
N GLU A 52 -5.30 11.06 11.01
CA GLU A 52 -4.95 12.37 11.54
C GLU A 52 -5.75 13.50 10.87
N ARG A 53 -6.12 13.32 9.60
CA ARG A 53 -7.03 14.22 8.86
C ARG A 53 -8.52 13.96 9.12
N GLY A 54 -8.84 13.04 10.03
CA GLY A 54 -10.21 12.78 10.49
C GLY A 54 -10.98 11.72 9.71
N PHE A 55 -10.35 10.99 8.79
CA PHE A 55 -11.01 9.90 8.06
C PHE A 55 -11.39 8.73 8.98
N LYS A 56 -12.58 8.18 8.76
CA LYS A 56 -13.19 7.10 9.53
C LYS A 56 -13.68 5.97 8.62
N LYS A 57 -14.00 4.83 9.23
CA LYS A 57 -14.58 3.68 8.53
C LYS A 57 -15.90 4.09 7.86
N GLY A 58 -16.00 3.84 6.56
CA GLY A 58 -17.19 4.15 5.76
C GLY A 58 -17.07 5.45 4.98
N ASP A 59 -16.07 6.30 5.29
CA ASP A 59 -15.77 7.48 4.50
C ASP A 59 -15.33 7.08 3.08
N LYS A 60 -15.69 7.93 2.12
CA LYS A 60 -15.31 7.77 0.72
C LYS A 60 -14.21 8.76 0.39
N THR A 61 -13.18 8.29 -0.30
CA THR A 61 -12.06 9.12 -0.74
C THR A 61 -12.02 9.15 -2.27
N LEU A 62 -11.70 10.32 -2.83
CA LEU A 62 -11.35 10.47 -4.24
C LEU A 62 -9.83 10.48 -4.35
N LEU A 63 -9.29 9.63 -5.23
CA LEU A 63 -7.86 9.59 -5.53
C LEU A 63 -7.60 10.26 -6.87
N LEU A 64 -6.90 11.40 -6.85
CA LEU A 64 -6.45 12.10 -8.05
C LEU A 64 -4.93 12.20 -8.04
N VAL A 65 -4.28 11.23 -8.67
CA VAL A 65 -2.81 11.12 -8.70
C VAL A 65 -2.35 10.77 -10.11
N LYS A 66 -1.05 10.96 -10.37
CA LYS A 66 -0.45 10.44 -11.60
C LYS A 66 -0.52 8.90 -11.59
N SER A 67 -0.64 8.31 -12.78
CA SER A 67 -0.54 6.86 -12.92
C SER A 67 0.86 6.42 -12.52
N GLY A 68 0.97 5.71 -11.40
CA GLY A 68 2.24 5.37 -10.78
C GLY A 68 2.06 4.69 -9.43
N TYR A 69 3.15 4.60 -8.68
CA TYR A 69 3.15 3.98 -7.35
C TYR A 69 2.18 4.70 -6.39
N GLU A 70 1.95 5.99 -6.60
CA GLU A 70 1.01 6.83 -5.86
C GLU A 70 -0.44 6.30 -5.92
N LEU A 71 -0.81 5.59 -6.99
CA LEU A 71 -2.15 4.99 -7.10
C LEU A 71 -2.33 3.78 -6.18
N ILE A 72 -1.24 3.13 -5.78
CA ILE A 72 -1.26 1.85 -5.08
C ILE A 72 -1.28 2.06 -3.56
N VAL A 73 -0.63 3.13 -3.10
CA VAL A 73 -0.28 3.32 -1.69
C VAL A 73 -1.27 4.17 -0.90
N VAL A 74 -2.16 4.91 -1.58
CA VAL A 74 -3.12 5.87 -0.99
C VAL A 74 -4.46 5.22 -0.69
#